data_AF-A0A8B7UWT8-F1
#
_entry.id   AF-A0A8B7UWT8-F1
#
_cell.length_a   1.000
_cell.length_b   1.000
_cell.length_c   1.000
_cell.angle_alpha   90.00
_cell.angle_beta   90.00
_cell.angle_gamma   90.00
#
_symmetry.space_group_name_H-M   'P 1'
#
loop_
_entity.id
_entity.type
_entity.pdbx_description
1 polymer ?
#
loop_
_entity_poly.entity_id
_entity_poly.type
_entity_poly.pdbx_seq_one_letter_code
_entity_poly.pdbx_strand_id
1 'polypeptide(L)'
;MVALLIEHVCKALQELFNVHCSAEDVFNLDSSTDEKFSRHLIFQLHDVAFKDNVHVGNFVRKILQPALHLIAKEDDDRIQETIDREVSHFSEEPLKQGISCNKMFPDKAVGKNSETLEGLRSAEQTSPDLSFLVVKNSTGEKHLFVDLGVYTRNRNFRLYKSSKIGKCVALEVAEDNKFFPKQSKNISEENQYFLTSLVSNVRFSDTLRILTCDIPQNKRKRAEYFNRTSTSVETIEGFQCSPYPEVDQFVLSLVNRNDIKGGTFFAL
;
A
#
# COMPACT_ATOMS: atom_id res chain seq x y z
N MET A 1 5.96 12.09 8.72
CA MET A 1 5.49 10.83 8.09
C MET A 1 5.62 10.86 6.56
N VAL A 2 5.07 11.86 5.86
CA VAL A 2 5.14 11.94 4.37
C VAL A 2 6.56 11.89 3.82
N ALA A 3 7.48 12.73 4.32
CA ALA A 3 8.86 12.75 3.83
C ALA A 3 9.57 11.39 3.98
N LEU A 4 9.42 10.73 5.14
CA LEU A 4 9.99 9.41 5.39
C LEU A 4 9.34 8.33 4.51
N LEU A 5 8.04 8.43 4.24
CA LEU A 5 7.36 7.54 3.29
C LEU A 5 7.93 7.71 1.88
N ILE A 6 8.10 8.95 1.41
CA ILE A 6 8.69 9.24 0.10
C ILE A 6 10.09 8.66 0.01
N GLU A 7 10.94 8.90 1.02
CA GLU A 7 12.30 8.37 1.08
C GLU A 7 12.31 6.83 1.01
N HIS A 8 11.46 6.17 1.79
CA HIS A 8 11.32 4.70 1.77
C HIS A 8 10.89 4.18 0.40
N VAL A 9 9.92 4.83 -0.25
CA VAL A 9 9.46 4.47 -1.60
C VAL A 9 10.56 4.68 -2.62
N CYS A 10 11.28 5.81 -2.59
CA CYS A 10 12.41 6.08 -3.49
C CYS A 10 13.51 5.01 -3.34
N LYS A 11 13.86 4.66 -2.11
CA LYS A 11 14.84 3.59 -1.84
C LYS A 11 14.37 2.25 -2.40
N ALA A 12 13.10 1.90 -2.21
CA ALA A 12 12.56 0.65 -2.73
C ALA A 12 12.46 0.62 -4.26
N LEU A 13 12.14 1.75 -4.91
CA LEU A 13 12.18 1.89 -6.37
C LEU A 13 13.60 1.69 -6.90
N GLN A 14 14.60 2.22 -6.20
CA GLN A 14 16.00 2.04 -6.54
C GLN A 14 16.43 0.57 -6.40
N GLU A 15 16.14 -0.05 -5.25
CA GLU A 15 16.57 -1.43 -4.96
C GLU A 15 15.89 -2.48 -5.85
N LEU A 16 14.60 -2.29 -6.16
CA LEU A 16 13.82 -3.30 -6.90
C LEU A 16 13.83 -3.09 -8.42
N PHE A 17 13.98 -1.85 -8.89
CA PHE A 17 13.82 -1.50 -10.31
C PHE A 17 14.95 -0.64 -10.88
N ASN A 18 15.94 -0.27 -10.06
CA ASN A 18 17.01 0.67 -10.44
C ASN A 18 16.42 1.96 -11.02
N VAL A 19 15.48 2.54 -10.27
CA VAL A 19 14.83 3.82 -10.57
C VAL A 19 15.24 4.81 -9.50
N HIS A 20 16.04 5.79 -9.89
CA HIS A 20 16.45 6.89 -9.03
C HIS A 20 15.40 8.00 -9.07
N CYS A 21 14.88 8.37 -7.90
CA CYS A 21 14.00 9.51 -7.73
C CYS A 21 14.14 10.05 -6.30
N SER A 22 13.62 11.26 -6.08
CA SER A 22 13.67 11.98 -4.82
C SER A 22 12.33 12.65 -4.53
N ALA A 23 12.25 13.41 -3.43
CA ALA A 23 11.08 14.22 -3.15
C ALA A 23 10.81 15.32 -4.20
N GLU A 24 11.81 15.71 -5.00
CA GLU A 24 11.65 16.66 -6.11
C GLU A 24 10.93 16.04 -7.31
N ASP A 25 10.78 14.71 -7.34
CA ASP A 25 10.05 13.96 -8.37
C ASP A 25 8.64 13.57 -7.90
N VAL A 26 8.18 14.07 -6.75
CA VAL A 26 6.88 13.72 -6.18
C VAL A 26 5.99 14.95 -6.09
N PHE A 27 4.95 14.98 -6.91
CA PHE A 27 3.93 16.02 -6.83
C PHE A 27 2.99 15.75 -5.65
N ASN A 28 3.04 16.66 -4.68
CA ASN A 28 2.39 16.49 -3.38
C ASN A 28 1.17 17.42 -3.26
N LEU A 29 -0.02 16.83 -3.17
CA LEU A 29 -1.28 17.54 -3.03
C LEU A 29 -1.87 17.36 -1.63
N ASP A 30 -2.43 18.43 -1.06
CA ASP A 30 -3.07 18.48 0.24
C ASP A 30 -4.57 18.76 0.12
N SER A 31 -5.36 18.07 0.93
CA SER A 31 -6.78 18.35 1.18
C SER A 31 -7.14 18.05 2.64
N SER A 32 -6.19 18.30 3.52
CA SER A 32 -6.26 18.09 4.94
C SER A 32 -7.23 19.10 5.57
N THR A 33 -7.83 18.68 6.68
CA THR A 33 -8.69 19.50 7.54
C THR A 33 -8.21 19.33 8.98
N ASP A 34 -8.72 20.15 9.90
CA ASP A 34 -8.41 20.03 11.33
C ASP A 34 -8.72 18.62 11.88
N GLU A 35 -9.74 17.96 11.33
CA GLU A 35 -10.16 16.61 11.72
C GLU A 35 -9.44 15.48 10.96
N LYS A 36 -8.83 15.78 9.80
CA LYS A 36 -8.37 14.73 8.89
C LYS A 36 -7.17 15.15 8.06
N PHE A 37 -6.07 14.44 8.24
CA PHE A 37 -4.95 14.47 7.32
C PHE A 37 -5.29 13.78 5.99
N SER A 38 -4.99 14.41 4.85
CA SER A 38 -5.31 13.86 3.52
C SER A 38 -4.36 14.38 2.43
N ARG A 39 -3.40 13.55 2.02
CA ARG A 39 -2.44 13.84 0.94
C ARG A 39 -2.59 12.90 -0.26
N HIS A 40 -2.38 13.42 -1.46
CA HIS A 40 -2.12 12.60 -2.66
C HIS A 40 -0.68 12.81 -3.10
N LEU A 41 0.06 11.72 -3.29
CA LEU A 41 1.43 11.75 -3.81
C LEU A 41 1.44 11.14 -5.20
N ILE A 42 1.87 11.91 -6.20
CA ILE A 42 1.97 11.47 -7.59
C ILE A 42 3.43 11.52 -8.02
N PHE A 43 4.05 10.36 -8.20
CA PHE A 43 5.45 10.23 -8.60
C PHE A 43 5.61 10.49 -10.11
N GLN A 44 6.40 11.51 -10.44
CA GLN A 44 6.70 11.96 -11.80
C GLN A 44 8.02 11.35 -12.26
N LEU A 45 8.00 10.03 -12.49
CA LEU A 45 9.21 9.30 -12.88
C LEU A 45 9.57 9.57 -14.34
N HIS A 46 10.86 9.80 -14.60
CA HIS A 46 11.38 9.98 -15.95
C HIS A 46 11.54 8.63 -16.68
N ASP A 47 10.93 8.50 -17.86
CA ASP A 47 10.98 7.31 -18.72
C ASP A 47 10.63 5.99 -18.00
N VAL A 48 9.77 6.06 -16.99
CA VAL A 48 9.35 4.92 -16.19
C VAL A 48 7.87 5.05 -15.84
N ALA A 49 7.12 3.97 -16.00
CA ALA A 49 5.75 3.86 -15.51
C ALA A 49 5.46 2.44 -15.02
N PHE A 50 4.53 2.27 -14.09
CA PHE A 50 4.00 0.94 -13.80
C PHE A 50 3.03 0.51 -14.90
N LYS A 51 2.98 -0.80 -15.18
CA LYS A 51 2.06 -1.39 -16.16
C LYS A 51 0.61 -0.96 -15.96
N ASP A 52 0.16 -0.96 -14.71
CA ASP A 52 -1.15 -0.46 -14.30
C ASP A 52 -1.14 -0.22 -12.77
N ASN A 53 -2.25 0.31 -12.25
CA ASN A 53 -2.38 0.61 -10.82
C ASN A 53 -2.44 -0.63 -9.92
N VAL A 54 -2.76 -1.81 -10.45
CA VAL A 54 -2.73 -3.08 -9.69
C VAL A 54 -1.28 -3.45 -9.38
N HIS A 55 -0.37 -3.29 -10.35
CA HIS A 55 1.07 -3.52 -10.13
C HIS A 55 1.65 -2.50 -9.15
N VAL A 56 1.17 -1.24 -9.16
CA VAL A 56 1.52 -0.26 -8.10
C VAL A 56 1.06 -0.77 -6.73
N GLY A 57 -0.18 -1.23 -6.61
CA GLY A 57 -0.70 -1.76 -5.34
C GLY A 57 0.09 -2.97 -4.82
N ASN A 58 0.53 -3.85 -5.72
CA ASN A 58 1.39 -4.98 -5.36
C ASN A 58 2.77 -4.53 -4.87
N PHE A 59 3.37 -3.57 -5.56
CA PHE A 59 4.63 -2.95 -5.14
C PHE A 59 4.50 -2.31 -3.76
N VAL A 60 3.48 -1.48 -3.55
CA VAL A 60 3.25 -0.80 -2.26
C VAL A 60 3.02 -1.83 -1.14
N ARG A 61 2.20 -2.87 -1.36
CA ARG A 61 2.03 -3.96 -0.39
C ARG A 61 3.35 -4.67 -0.06
N LYS A 62 4.19 -4.91 -1.07
CA LYS A 62 5.49 -5.58 -0.89
C LYS A 62 6.45 -4.75 -0.03
N ILE A 63 6.55 -3.45 -0.26
CA ILE A 63 7.51 -2.58 0.45
C ILE A 63 7.01 -2.16 1.84
N LEU A 64 5.69 -2.19 2.07
CA LEU A 64 5.06 -1.87 3.36
C LEU A 64 4.70 -3.12 4.17
N GLN A 65 5.14 -4.29 3.72
CA GLN A 65 4.89 -5.58 4.36
C GLN A 65 5.33 -5.61 5.84
N PRO A 66 6.47 -5.03 6.25
CA PRO A 66 6.84 -4.94 7.68
C PRO A 66 5.80 -4.18 8.52
N ALA A 67 5.27 -3.05 8.03
CA ALA A 67 4.23 -2.30 8.74
C ALA A 67 2.91 -3.09 8.83
N LEU A 68 2.55 -3.82 7.77
CA LEU A 68 1.36 -4.68 7.77
C LEU A 68 1.47 -5.81 8.81
N HIS A 69 2.64 -6.40 9.00
CA HIS A 69 2.87 -7.38 10.07
C HIS A 69 2.72 -6.78 11.46
N LEU A 70 3.16 -5.54 11.69
CA LEU A 70 3.01 -4.86 12.99
C LEU A 70 1.53 -4.65 13.35
N ILE A 71 0.68 -4.44 12.34
CA ILE A 71 -0.77 -4.32 12.55
C ILE A 71 -1.36 -5.71 12.89
N ALA A 72 -0.99 -6.75 12.14
CA ALA A 72 -1.54 -8.09 12.34
C ALA A 72 -1.12 -8.76 13.67
N LYS A 73 0.14 -8.59 14.09
CA LYS A 73 0.67 -9.23 15.32
C LYS A 73 -0.07 -8.81 16.59
N GLU A 74 -0.42 -7.53 16.71
CA GLU A 74 -1.12 -7.05 17.90
C GLU A 74 -2.60 -7.42 17.93
N ASP A 75 -3.22 -7.65 16.77
CA ASP A 75 -4.59 -8.18 16.72
C ASP A 75 -4.61 -9.63 17.25
N ASP A 76 -3.60 -10.44 16.90
CA ASP A 76 -3.43 -11.80 17.43
C ASP A 76 -3.15 -11.77 18.95
N ASP A 77 -2.29 -10.86 19.43
CA ASP A 77 -2.01 -10.70 20.87
C ASP A 77 -3.27 -10.27 21.65
N ARG A 78 -4.11 -9.39 21.09
CA ARG A 78 -5.40 -9.00 21.71
C ARG A 78 -6.38 -10.14 21.79
N ILE A 79 -6.44 -10.99 20.76
CA ILE A 79 -7.28 -12.20 20.76
C ILE A 79 -6.77 -13.19 21.82
N GLN A 80 -5.45 -13.38 21.93
CA GLN A 80 -4.87 -14.25 22.95
C GLN A 80 -5.10 -13.72 24.37
N GLU A 81 -4.95 -12.41 24.62
CA GLU A 81 -5.25 -11.79 25.92
C GLU A 81 -6.73 -11.87 26.30
N THR A 82 -7.65 -11.80 25.33
CA THR A 82 -9.08 -11.99 25.61
C THR A 82 -9.42 -13.44 25.91
N ILE A 83 -8.81 -14.40 25.20
CA ILE A 83 -8.94 -15.82 25.48
C ILE A 83 -8.35 -16.16 26.86
N ASP A 84 -7.16 -15.66 27.18
CA ASP A 84 -6.51 -15.92 28.48
C ASP A 84 -7.32 -15.32 29.65
N ARG A 85 -7.99 -14.18 29.43
CA ARG A 85 -8.96 -13.62 30.40
C ARG A 85 -10.23 -14.45 30.52
N GLU A 86 -10.81 -14.94 29.42
CA GLU A 86 -12.00 -15.81 29.48
C GLU A 86 -11.70 -17.17 30.13
N VAL A 87 -10.52 -17.74 29.88
CA VAL A 87 -10.06 -18.99 30.50
C VAL A 87 -9.76 -18.79 32.00
N SER A 88 -9.30 -17.60 32.41
CA SER A 88 -9.10 -17.28 33.84
C SER A 88 -10.39 -17.20 34.66
N HIS A 89 -11.56 -17.12 34.02
CA HIS A 89 -12.87 -17.09 34.67
C HIS A 89 -13.57 -18.45 34.76
N PHE A 90 -13.03 -19.52 34.15
CA PHE A 90 -13.50 -20.89 34.31
C PHE A 90 -12.52 -21.69 35.16
N SER A 91 -12.55 -21.43 36.47
CA SER A 91 -11.99 -22.33 37.47
C SER A 91 -13.05 -23.36 37.87
N GLU A 92 -13.11 -24.50 37.19
CA GLU A 92 -13.73 -25.69 37.79
C GLU A 92 -12.71 -26.41 38.66
N GLU A 93 -12.98 -26.49 39.97
CA GLU A 93 -12.24 -27.33 40.92
C GLU A 93 -12.39 -28.82 40.56
N PRO A 94 -11.29 -29.60 40.62
CA PRO A 94 -11.40 -31.04 40.81
C PRO A 94 -11.11 -31.43 42.26
N LEU A 95 -12.09 -32.10 42.86
CA LEU A 95 -12.08 -32.75 44.17
C LEU A 95 -10.89 -33.72 44.38
N LYS A 96 -10.47 -33.78 45.64
CA LYS A 96 -9.38 -34.56 46.23
C LYS A 96 -9.60 -36.09 46.21
N GLN A 97 -8.53 -36.83 45.96
CA GLN A 97 -8.14 -38.11 46.59
C GLN A 97 -6.71 -38.40 46.09
N GLY A 98 -5.63 -38.54 46.86
CA GLY A 98 -5.46 -39.14 48.17
C GLY A 98 -4.75 -40.48 47.99
N ILE A 99 -3.41 -40.52 47.98
CA ILE A 99 -2.55 -41.64 48.44
C ILE A 99 -1.09 -41.13 48.60
N SER A 100 -0.50 -41.57 49.71
CA SER A 100 0.81 -41.28 50.28
C SER A 100 1.94 -42.10 49.63
N CYS A 101 3.16 -41.54 49.52
CA CYS A 101 4.35 -42.10 50.19
C CYS A 101 5.59 -41.17 50.16
N ASN A 102 6.33 -41.19 51.27
CA ASN A 102 7.55 -40.44 51.55
C ASN A 102 8.81 -40.99 50.83
N LYS A 103 9.81 -40.13 50.55
CA LYS A 103 11.21 -40.22 51.08
C LYS A 103 12.22 -39.23 50.45
N MET A 104 12.82 -38.42 51.33
CA MET A 104 14.21 -37.92 51.48
C MET A 104 15.23 -37.87 50.29
N PHE A 105 15.88 -36.69 50.20
CA PHE A 105 17.16 -36.24 49.56
C PHE A 105 18.43 -37.08 49.92
N PRO A 106 19.68 -36.89 49.35
CA PRO A 106 20.30 -35.62 48.89
C PRO A 106 21.37 -35.59 47.75
N ASP A 107 21.74 -34.35 47.37
CA ASP A 107 23.01 -33.77 46.87
C ASP A 107 23.89 -34.42 45.79
N LYS A 108 24.23 -33.62 44.75
CA LYS A 108 25.62 -33.18 44.47
C LYS A 108 25.73 -32.13 43.36
N ALA A 109 26.48 -31.07 43.68
CA ALA A 109 26.95 -30.03 42.76
C ALA A 109 28.10 -30.52 41.87
N VAL A 110 28.13 -30.08 40.61
CA VAL A 110 29.34 -29.84 39.82
C VAL A 110 29.05 -28.67 38.87
N GLY A 111 29.87 -27.63 38.93
CA GLY A 111 29.87 -26.51 37.98
C GLY A 111 31.04 -26.57 36.99
N LYS A 112 31.04 -25.57 36.08
CA LYS A 112 32.08 -25.13 35.13
C LYS A 112 32.15 -25.93 33.81
N ASN A 113 32.22 -25.35 32.60
CA ASN A 113 32.45 -23.98 32.13
C ASN A 113 31.76 -23.71 30.78
N SER A 114 31.63 -22.43 30.48
CA SER A 114 31.53 -21.80 29.15
C SER A 114 32.62 -22.27 28.19
N GLU A 115 32.26 -22.52 26.93
CA GLU A 115 33.04 -22.10 25.74
C GLU A 115 32.24 -22.41 24.45
N THR A 116 31.81 -21.32 23.80
CA THR A 116 31.84 -21.07 22.35
C THR A 116 31.43 -22.19 21.38
N LEU A 117 30.23 -22.04 20.81
CA LEU A 117 30.00 -22.36 19.40
C LEU A 117 29.19 -21.22 18.76
N GLU A 118 29.91 -20.14 18.45
CA GLU A 118 29.50 -19.19 17.42
C GLU A 118 29.38 -19.94 16.09
N GLY A 119 28.23 -19.80 15.43
CA GLY A 119 28.04 -20.34 14.09
C GLY A 119 26.63 -20.09 13.62
N LEU A 120 26.52 -19.21 12.62
CA LEU A 120 25.28 -18.74 11.98
C LEU A 120 24.59 -17.56 12.66
N ARG A 121 25.35 -16.47 12.84
CA ARG A 121 24.77 -15.14 12.56
C ARG A 121 24.46 -15.11 11.08
N SER A 122 23.26 -15.56 10.73
CA SER A 122 22.58 -15.04 9.55
C SER A 122 22.60 -13.53 9.72
N ALA A 123 23.19 -12.80 8.77
CA ALA A 123 23.08 -11.36 8.75
C ALA A 123 21.57 -11.05 8.65
N GLU A 124 20.92 -10.82 9.80
CA GLU A 124 19.60 -10.22 9.85
C GLU A 124 19.80 -8.84 9.23
N GLN A 125 19.50 -8.74 7.94
CA GLN A 125 19.17 -7.46 7.34
C GLN A 125 18.03 -6.94 8.19
N THR A 126 18.33 -6.00 9.07
CA THR A 126 17.35 -5.31 9.90
C THR A 126 16.32 -4.76 8.94
N SER A 127 15.15 -5.42 8.88
CA SER A 127 14.04 -4.95 8.06
C SER A 127 13.76 -3.50 8.47
N PRO A 128 13.59 -2.58 7.52
CA PRO A 128 13.37 -1.18 7.86
C PRO A 128 12.22 -1.05 8.87
N ASP A 129 12.44 -0.31 9.95
CA ASP A 129 11.39 -0.03 10.93
C ASP A 129 10.36 0.90 10.29
N LEU A 130 9.19 0.34 9.99
CA LEU A 130 8.06 1.05 9.39
C LEU A 130 6.94 1.31 10.41
N SER A 131 7.23 1.23 11.72
CA SER A 131 6.27 1.52 12.80
C SER A 131 5.66 2.93 12.69
N PHE A 132 6.41 3.90 12.18
CA PHE A 132 5.94 5.27 11.94
C PHE A 132 4.80 5.37 10.92
N LEU A 133 4.50 4.30 10.16
CA LEU A 133 3.38 4.24 9.22
C LEU A 133 2.12 3.63 9.85
N VAL A 134 2.17 3.16 11.08
CA VAL A 134 1.01 2.60 11.79
C VAL A 134 0.32 3.73 12.55
N VAL A 135 -0.92 4.02 12.17
CA VAL A 135 -1.76 5.07 12.77
C VAL A 135 -3.01 4.45 13.39
N LYS A 136 -3.66 5.16 14.32
CA LYS A 136 -4.96 4.73 14.87
C LYS A 136 -6.09 5.54 14.23
N ASN A 137 -7.20 4.89 13.91
CA ASN A 137 -8.42 5.58 13.51
C ASN A 137 -9.16 6.13 14.75
N SER A 138 -10.35 6.71 14.53
CA SER A 138 -11.19 7.26 15.60
C SER A 138 -11.71 6.20 16.59
N THR A 139 -11.79 4.92 16.20
CA THR A 139 -12.19 3.81 17.07
C THR A 139 -11.00 3.21 17.83
N GLY A 140 -9.77 3.68 17.57
CA GLY A 140 -8.54 3.21 18.20
C GLY A 140 -7.92 1.98 17.52
N GLU A 141 -8.48 1.51 16.41
CA GLU A 141 -7.96 0.42 15.59
C GLU A 141 -6.74 0.89 14.79
N LYS A 142 -5.77 -0.01 14.63
CA LYS A 142 -4.54 0.27 13.89
C LYS A 142 -4.77 0.14 12.39
N HIS A 143 -4.29 1.12 11.65
CA HIS A 143 -4.30 1.15 10.20
C HIS A 143 -2.97 1.63 9.66
N LEU A 144 -2.74 1.36 8.38
CA LEU A 144 -1.63 1.93 7.66
C LEU A 144 -1.94 3.39 7.32
N PHE A 145 -0.93 4.26 7.43
CA PHE A 145 -0.98 5.64 6.97
C PHE A 145 -1.27 5.75 5.46
N VAL A 146 -0.90 4.73 4.70
CA VAL A 146 -1.12 4.62 3.25
C VAL A 146 -2.41 3.84 2.97
N ASP A 147 -3.32 4.45 2.22
CA ASP A 147 -4.56 3.80 1.77
C ASP A 147 -4.26 2.79 0.63
N LEU A 148 -4.21 1.50 0.97
CA LEU A 148 -4.03 0.42 0.00
C LEU A 148 -5.28 0.15 -0.85
N GLY A 149 -6.44 0.68 -0.44
CA GLY A 149 -7.72 0.47 -1.11
C GLY A 149 -7.84 1.23 -2.42
N VAL A 150 -6.93 2.14 -2.76
CA VAL A 150 -6.96 2.94 -4.00
C VAL A 150 -6.47 2.18 -5.24
N TYR A 151 -5.79 1.04 -5.06
CA TYR A 151 -5.18 0.29 -6.15
C TYR A 151 -6.13 -0.77 -6.74
N THR A 152 -7.32 -0.31 -7.18
CA THR A 152 -8.39 -1.15 -7.74
C THR A 152 -8.66 -0.80 -9.21
N ARG A 153 -9.17 -1.75 -10.00
CA ARG A 153 -9.53 -1.51 -11.41
C ARG A 153 -10.50 -0.32 -11.53
N ASN A 154 -10.27 0.53 -12.54
CA ASN A 154 -11.08 1.72 -12.85
C ASN A 154 -11.30 2.64 -11.62
N ARG A 155 -10.28 2.79 -10.75
CA ARG A 155 -10.40 3.64 -9.56
C ARG A 155 -10.54 5.11 -9.97
N ASN A 156 -11.57 5.74 -9.43
CA ASN A 156 -11.71 7.19 -9.46
C ASN A 156 -10.70 7.85 -8.50
N PHE A 157 -9.86 8.72 -9.04
CA PHE A 157 -9.02 9.64 -8.27
C PHE A 157 -9.59 11.06 -8.39
N ARG A 158 -9.75 11.72 -7.25
CA ARG A 158 -10.23 13.11 -7.23
C ARG A 158 -9.19 14.02 -7.88
N LEU A 159 -9.66 14.90 -8.76
CA LEU A 159 -8.82 15.81 -9.53
C LEU A 159 -8.25 16.95 -8.68
N TYR A 160 -7.13 17.50 -9.14
CA TYR A 160 -6.58 18.75 -8.63
C TYR A 160 -7.64 19.87 -8.68
N LYS A 161 -7.64 20.74 -7.67
CA LYS A 161 -8.63 21.79 -7.40
C LYS A 161 -10.08 21.34 -7.24
N SER A 162 -10.34 20.03 -7.14
CA SER A 162 -11.69 19.51 -6.88
C SER A 162 -11.89 19.13 -5.41
N SER A 163 -13.08 19.37 -4.89
CA SER A 163 -13.51 18.90 -3.56
C SER A 163 -14.39 17.66 -3.65
N LYS A 164 -14.63 17.00 -2.51
CA LYS A 164 -15.69 15.99 -2.42
C LYS A 164 -17.05 16.69 -2.37
N ILE A 165 -18.09 16.03 -2.86
CA ILE A 165 -19.47 16.51 -2.69
C ILE A 165 -19.76 16.82 -1.21
N GLY A 166 -20.33 18.00 -0.96
CA GLY A 166 -20.62 18.48 0.39
C GLY A 166 -19.40 18.91 1.22
N LYS A 167 -18.20 18.96 0.63
CA LYS A 167 -16.98 19.49 1.27
C LYS A 167 -16.45 20.67 0.48
N CYS A 168 -15.94 21.68 1.18
CA CYS A 168 -15.35 22.87 0.57
C CYS A 168 -13.83 22.76 0.34
N VAL A 169 -13.19 21.72 0.89
CA VAL A 169 -11.74 21.56 0.82
C VAL A 169 -11.36 20.86 -0.49
N ALA A 170 -10.75 21.63 -1.38
CA ALA A 170 -10.19 21.16 -2.65
C ALA A 170 -8.84 20.47 -2.44
N LEU A 171 -8.38 19.72 -3.45
CA LEU A 171 -6.99 19.26 -3.51
C LEU A 171 -6.12 20.39 -4.07
N GLU A 172 -5.24 20.92 -3.24
CA GLU A 172 -4.29 21.98 -3.61
C GLU A 172 -2.85 21.49 -3.51
N VAL A 173 -1.91 22.24 -4.07
CA VAL A 173 -0.48 21.93 -3.91
C VAL A 173 -0.11 22.10 -2.45
N ALA A 174 0.55 21.11 -1.87
CA ALA A 174 0.98 21.16 -0.49
C ALA A 174 2.10 22.18 -0.25
N GLU A 175 2.13 22.79 0.94
CA GLU A 175 3.17 23.77 1.33
C GLU A 175 4.60 23.19 1.28
N ASP A 176 4.75 21.90 1.62
CA ASP A 176 6.01 21.17 1.62
C ASP A 176 6.29 20.41 0.30
N ASN A 177 5.55 20.73 -0.77
CA ASN A 177 5.81 20.21 -2.11
C ASN A 177 7.19 20.67 -2.62
N LYS A 178 7.96 19.74 -3.19
CA LYS A 178 9.28 20.03 -3.78
C LYS A 178 9.33 19.81 -5.30
N PHE A 179 8.28 19.26 -5.89
CA PHE A 179 8.19 19.07 -7.33
C PHE A 179 7.78 20.35 -8.04
N PHE A 180 8.56 20.75 -9.04
CA PHE A 180 8.24 21.87 -9.92
C PHE A 180 8.28 21.42 -11.38
N PRO A 181 7.19 21.58 -12.15
CA PRO A 181 7.19 21.21 -13.56
C PRO A 181 8.17 22.10 -14.34
N LYS A 182 8.80 21.53 -15.38
CA LYS A 182 9.70 22.28 -16.26
C LYS A 182 8.90 23.38 -16.96
N GLN A 183 9.32 24.63 -16.77
CA GLN A 183 8.66 25.79 -17.36
C GLN A 183 8.55 25.63 -18.88
N SER A 184 7.32 25.81 -19.39
CA SER A 184 7.04 25.86 -20.82
C SER A 184 6.44 27.21 -21.16
N LYS A 185 6.84 27.80 -22.29
CA LYS A 185 6.37 29.14 -22.71
C LYS A 185 4.89 29.17 -23.13
N ASN A 186 4.30 28.01 -23.38
CA ASN A 186 3.00 27.87 -24.04
C ASN A 186 1.87 27.43 -23.10
N ILE A 187 2.18 27.04 -21.86
CA ILE A 187 1.21 26.48 -20.91
C ILE A 187 1.37 27.16 -19.56
N SER A 188 0.25 27.64 -18.99
CA SER A 188 0.23 28.21 -17.65
C SER A 188 0.72 27.20 -16.60
N GLU A 189 1.29 27.71 -15.51
CA GLU A 189 1.75 26.87 -14.40
C GLU A 189 0.64 25.97 -13.84
N GLU A 190 -0.55 26.55 -13.63
CA GLU A 190 -1.76 25.85 -13.17
C GLU A 190 -2.16 24.67 -14.09
N ASN A 191 -2.08 24.85 -15.40
CA ASN A 191 -2.37 23.76 -16.33
C ASN A 191 -1.29 22.68 -16.30
N GLN A 192 -0.02 23.06 -16.08
CA GLN A 192 1.05 22.07 -15.87
C GLN A 192 0.84 21.27 -14.58
N TYR A 193 0.41 21.91 -13.49
CA TYR A 193 0.05 21.20 -12.25
C TYR A 193 -1.15 20.28 -12.46
N PHE A 194 -2.18 20.75 -13.16
CA PHE A 194 -3.33 19.90 -13.52
C PHE A 194 -2.89 18.65 -14.27
N LEU A 195 -2.12 18.80 -15.36
CA LEU A 195 -1.62 17.67 -16.15
C LEU A 195 -0.70 16.74 -15.35
N THR A 196 0.11 17.29 -14.45
CA THR A 196 0.98 16.52 -13.54
C THR A 196 0.16 15.72 -12.54
N SER A 197 -0.99 16.24 -12.09
CA SER A 197 -1.87 15.55 -11.12
C SER A 197 -2.57 14.31 -11.67
N LEU A 198 -2.66 14.18 -12.99
CA LEU A 198 -3.37 13.07 -13.64
C LEU A 198 -2.53 11.79 -13.58
N VAL A 199 -2.96 10.84 -12.75
CA VAL A 199 -2.26 9.55 -12.54
C VAL A 199 -2.07 8.75 -13.84
N SER A 200 -2.99 8.89 -14.80
CA SER A 200 -2.92 8.20 -16.10
C SER A 200 -2.17 8.98 -17.18
N ASN A 201 -1.73 10.22 -16.91
CA ASN A 201 -1.01 11.05 -17.88
C ASN A 201 0.49 10.68 -17.90
N VAL A 202 0.77 9.46 -18.33
CA VAL A 202 2.13 8.95 -18.50
C VAL A 202 2.77 9.64 -19.71
N ARG A 203 3.98 10.19 -19.52
CA ARG A 203 4.76 10.75 -20.63
C ARG A 203 5.36 9.61 -21.43
N PHE A 204 4.87 9.42 -22.64
CA PHE A 204 5.40 8.42 -23.56
C PHE A 204 6.73 8.89 -24.16
N SER A 205 7.72 8.02 -24.12
CA SER A 205 9.02 8.17 -24.75
C SER A 205 9.46 6.83 -25.33
N ASP A 206 10.35 6.86 -26.32
CA ASP A 206 10.90 5.63 -26.93
C ASP A 206 11.71 4.79 -25.93
N THR A 207 12.12 5.39 -24.82
CA THR A 207 12.91 4.81 -23.74
C THR A 207 12.06 4.39 -22.53
N LEU A 208 10.72 4.49 -22.61
CA LEU A 208 9.82 4.21 -21.50
C LEU A 208 9.95 2.77 -21.01
N ARG A 209 10.38 2.61 -19.75
CA ARG A 209 10.41 1.31 -19.05
C ARG A 209 9.10 1.07 -18.31
N ILE A 210 8.48 -0.07 -18.58
CA ILE A 210 7.26 -0.50 -17.90
C ILE A 210 7.61 -1.43 -16.74
N LEU A 211 7.32 -0.98 -15.52
CA LEU A 211 7.52 -1.74 -14.29
C LEU A 211 6.35 -2.70 -14.03
N THR A 212 6.68 -3.90 -13.59
CA THR A 212 5.71 -4.89 -13.14
C THR A 212 6.06 -5.36 -11.73
N CYS A 213 5.04 -5.56 -10.90
CA CYS A 213 5.18 -6.18 -9.59
C CYS A 213 4.05 -7.19 -9.42
N ASP A 214 4.36 -8.46 -9.58
CA ASP A 214 3.41 -9.55 -9.37
C ASP A 214 3.44 -10.01 -7.91
N ILE A 215 2.28 -10.49 -7.44
CA ILE A 215 2.23 -11.20 -6.17
C ILE A 215 2.87 -12.57 -6.42
N PRO A 216 3.87 -12.99 -5.63
CA PRO A 216 4.38 -14.35 -5.72
C PRO A 216 3.25 -15.33 -5.43
N GLN A 217 2.80 -16.05 -6.46
CA GLN A 217 1.93 -17.20 -6.33
C GLN A 217 2.68 -18.24 -5.51
N ASN A 218 2.47 -18.27 -4.19
CA ASN A 218 2.84 -19.40 -3.39
C ASN A 218 2.11 -20.62 -3.98
N LYS A 219 2.82 -21.46 -4.75
CA LYS A 219 2.40 -22.82 -5.09
C LYS A 219 2.38 -23.69 -3.83
N ARG A 220 1.64 -23.28 -2.79
CA ARG A 220 1.20 -24.21 -1.76
C ARG A 220 -0.01 -24.90 -2.38
N LYS A 221 0.19 -26.17 -2.78
CA LYS A 221 -0.89 -27.13 -2.97
C LYS A 221 -1.72 -27.12 -1.69
N ARG A 222 -2.77 -26.29 -1.63
CA ARG A 222 -3.80 -26.42 -0.61
C ARG A 222 -4.76 -27.45 -1.18
N ALA A 223 -4.68 -28.65 -0.62
CA ALA A 223 -5.62 -29.72 -0.88
C ALA A 223 -7.05 -29.17 -0.77
N GLU A 224 -7.84 -29.62 -1.74
CA GLU A 224 -9.28 -29.46 -1.90
C GLU A 224 -10.01 -29.45 -0.56
N TYR A 225 -10.91 -28.48 -0.37
CA TYR A 225 -12.24 -28.64 0.25
C TYR A 225 -12.90 -27.26 0.29
N PHE A 226 -13.33 -26.77 -0.88
CA PHE A 226 -14.50 -25.89 -0.95
C PHE A 226 -15.20 -26.16 -2.28
N ASN A 227 -16.29 -26.93 -2.20
CA ASN A 227 -17.28 -27.03 -3.25
C ASN A 227 -17.86 -25.64 -3.51
N ARG A 228 -17.60 -25.07 -4.69
CA ARG A 228 -18.49 -24.11 -5.35
C ARG A 228 -18.23 -24.17 -6.85
N THR A 229 -19.19 -24.80 -7.53
CA THR A 229 -19.59 -24.58 -8.93
C THR A 229 -18.62 -23.77 -9.79
N SER A 230 -17.91 -24.48 -10.66
CA SER A 230 -17.22 -23.95 -11.82
C SER A 230 -18.21 -23.20 -12.74
N THR A 231 -18.32 -21.89 -12.58
CA THR A 231 -18.65 -21.01 -13.71
C THR A 231 -17.33 -20.64 -14.37
N SER A 232 -17.20 -21.00 -15.65
CA SER A 232 -16.09 -20.57 -16.51
C SER A 232 -15.85 -19.08 -16.30
N VAL A 233 -14.64 -18.71 -15.86
CA VAL A 233 -14.20 -17.33 -15.84
C VAL A 233 -14.03 -16.92 -17.30
N GLU A 234 -15.10 -16.41 -17.90
CA GLU A 234 -14.97 -15.57 -19.07
C GLU A 234 -14.03 -14.43 -18.69
N THR A 235 -12.94 -14.28 -19.43
CA THR A 235 -12.23 -13.01 -19.50
C THR A 235 -13.27 -11.95 -19.87
N ILE A 236 -13.73 -11.19 -18.87
CA ILE A 236 -14.58 -10.02 -19.11
C ILE A 236 -13.72 -9.01 -19.86
N GLU A 237 -13.76 -9.11 -21.19
CA GLU A 237 -13.51 -7.98 -22.08
C GLU A 237 -14.34 -6.80 -21.55
N GLY A 238 -13.70 -5.63 -21.43
CA GLY A 238 -14.44 -4.42 -21.10
C GLY A 238 -15.59 -4.24 -22.08
N PHE A 239 -16.68 -3.60 -21.62
CA PHE A 239 -17.75 -3.22 -22.54
C PHE A 239 -17.14 -2.47 -23.74
N GLN A 240 -17.52 -2.87 -24.96
CA GLN A 240 -16.96 -2.28 -26.19
C GLN A 240 -17.34 -0.79 -26.34
N CYS A 241 -18.34 -0.31 -25.59
CA CYS A 241 -18.81 1.07 -25.56
C CYS A 241 -19.31 1.42 -24.14
N SER A 242 -19.26 2.69 -23.75
CA SER A 242 -19.79 3.12 -22.45
C SER A 242 -21.33 3.13 -22.48
N PRO A 243 -22.00 2.95 -21.32
CA PRO A 243 -23.45 3.01 -21.23
C PRO A 243 -24.02 4.43 -21.40
N TYR A 244 -23.16 5.45 -21.55
CA TYR A 244 -23.52 6.87 -21.69
C TYR A 244 -23.02 7.44 -23.03
N PRO A 245 -23.66 7.08 -24.15
CA PRO A 245 -23.20 7.47 -25.49
C PRO A 245 -23.16 8.99 -25.69
N GLU A 246 -24.01 9.75 -24.99
CA GLU A 246 -23.99 11.21 -25.03
C GLU A 246 -22.72 11.81 -24.43
N VAL A 247 -22.19 11.19 -23.36
CA VAL A 247 -20.93 11.60 -22.73
C VAL A 247 -19.77 11.21 -23.64
N ASP A 248 -19.80 9.99 -24.19
CA ASP A 248 -18.78 9.52 -25.14
C ASP A 248 -18.70 10.46 -26.35
N GLN A 249 -19.84 10.84 -26.92
CA GLN A 249 -19.91 11.75 -28.06
C GLN A 249 -19.39 13.16 -27.71
N PHE A 250 -19.73 13.66 -26.52
CA PHE A 250 -19.20 14.94 -26.04
C PHE A 250 -17.67 14.89 -25.89
N VAL A 251 -17.13 13.86 -25.24
CA VAL A 251 -15.68 13.67 -25.06
C VAL A 251 -15.00 13.54 -26.43
N LEU A 252 -15.53 12.71 -27.34
CA LEU A 252 -15.01 12.58 -28.70
C LEU A 252 -15.03 13.91 -29.47
N SER A 253 -16.05 14.75 -29.25
CA SER A 253 -16.11 16.08 -29.87
C SER A 253 -15.04 17.04 -29.36
N LEU A 254 -14.54 16.83 -28.14
CA LEU A 254 -13.48 17.63 -27.52
C LEU A 254 -12.08 17.12 -27.90
N VAL A 255 -11.86 15.81 -27.86
CA VAL A 255 -10.55 15.20 -28.12
C VAL A 255 -10.15 15.32 -29.60
N ASN A 256 -11.11 15.30 -30.52
CA ASN A 256 -10.84 15.43 -31.96
C ASN A 256 -10.67 16.89 -32.43
N ARG A 257 -10.72 17.88 -31.54
CA ARG A 257 -10.35 19.25 -31.90
C ARG A 257 -8.82 19.34 -31.92
N ASN A 258 -8.26 19.57 -33.11
CA ASN A 258 -6.84 19.91 -33.38
C ASN A 258 -5.87 18.74 -33.69
N ASP A 259 -6.33 17.63 -34.27
CA ASP A 259 -5.46 16.51 -34.74
C ASP A 259 -4.60 15.82 -33.65
N ILE A 260 -4.84 16.12 -32.36
CA ILE A 260 -4.14 15.47 -31.24
C ILE A 260 -4.84 14.13 -30.95
N LYS A 261 -4.35 13.05 -31.57
CA LYS A 261 -4.79 11.68 -31.27
C LYS A 261 -4.14 11.18 -29.97
N GLY A 262 -4.69 11.59 -28.82
CA GLY A 262 -4.39 10.94 -27.55
C GLY A 262 -4.93 9.50 -27.56
N GLY A 263 -4.14 8.53 -27.11
CA GLY A 263 -4.59 7.14 -26.97
C GLY A 263 -5.81 7.07 -26.04
N THR A 264 -6.95 6.63 -26.58
CA THR A 264 -8.21 6.51 -25.85
C THR A 264 -8.09 5.42 -24.79
N PHE A 265 -7.79 5.79 -23.55
CA PHE A 265 -7.96 4.93 -22.39
C PHE A 265 -9.11 5.46 -21.55
N PHE A 266 -10.34 5.28 -22.04
CA PHE A 266 -11.53 5.36 -21.22
C PHE A 266 -12.20 3.99 -21.26
N ALA A 267 -11.97 3.21 -20.21
CA ALA A 267 -12.88 2.16 -19.79
C ALA A 267 -13.54 2.67 -18.51
N LEU A 268 -14.76 3.19 -18.64
CA LEU A 268 -15.68 3.33 -17.50
C LEU A 268 -16.30 1.97 -17.22
#